data_AF-A0A520BZI8-F1
#
_entry.id   AF-A0A520BZI8-F1
#
_cell.length_a   1.000
_cell.length_b   1.000
_cell.length_c   1.000
_cell.angle_alpha   90.00
_cell.angle_beta   90.00
_cell.angle_gamma   90.00
#
_symmetry.space_group_name_H-M   'P 1'
#
loop_
_entity.id
_entity.type
_entity.pdbx_description
1 polymer ?
#
loop_
_entity_poly.entity_id
_entity_poly.type
_entity_poly.pdbx_seq_one_letter_code
_entity_poly.pdbx_strand_id
1 'polypeptide(L)'
;MFALDKNIKLPDSPDTIIWKYLDLSKFVDLLLYQKLFMSRSDKFEDQYEGTFSEPTYEEIKKLAVDNPNFLDFYKTRRKNVVISSWHINEYESFAMWQIFTQKNEGLAIQSTLGRLQKALEKDREFEQLIGEVNYI
;
A
#
# COMPACT_ATOMS: atom_id res chain seq x y z
N MET A 1 9.09 3.14 -13.06
CA MET A 1 10.30 2.37 -12.73
C MET A 1 10.45 2.35 -11.21
N PHE A 2 10.85 1.22 -10.65
CA PHE A 2 11.16 1.12 -9.22
C PHE A 2 12.38 1.99 -8.87
N ALA A 3 12.24 2.80 -7.81
CA ALA A 3 13.29 3.67 -7.30
C ALA A 3 13.55 3.40 -5.81
N LEU A 4 14.81 3.56 -5.41
CA LEU A 4 15.23 3.49 -4.02
C LEU A 4 15.10 4.88 -3.38
N ASP A 5 14.43 4.95 -2.22
CA ASP A 5 14.40 6.14 -1.38
C ASP A 5 15.08 5.85 -0.06
N LYS A 6 16.03 6.70 0.34
CA LYS A 6 16.80 6.57 1.58
C LYS A 6 15.94 6.63 2.86
N ASN A 7 14.74 7.18 2.77
CA ASN A 7 13.80 7.31 3.88
C ASN A 7 12.77 6.17 3.92
N ILE A 8 12.76 5.30 2.90
CA ILE A 8 11.85 4.15 2.83
C ILE A 8 12.67 2.88 3.02
N LYS A 9 12.51 2.25 4.18
CA LYS A 9 13.19 0.99 4.48
C LYS A 9 12.59 -0.14 3.63
N LEU A 10 13.45 -0.95 3.03
CA LEU A 10 13.10 -2.19 2.36
C LEU A 10 13.39 -3.38 3.29
N PRO A 11 12.71 -4.51 3.07
CA PRO A 11 13.17 -5.78 3.62
C PRO A 11 14.61 -6.08 3.19
N ASP A 12 15.38 -6.70 4.09
CA ASP A 12 16.83 -6.91 3.89
C ASP A 12 17.17 -7.87 2.75
N SER A 13 16.22 -8.73 2.33
CA SER A 13 16.44 -9.76 1.32
C SER A 13 15.48 -9.65 0.12
N PRO A 14 15.97 -9.77 -1.13
CA PRO A 14 15.09 -9.90 -2.29
C PRO A 14 14.26 -11.19 -2.28
N ASP A 15 14.68 -12.19 -1.49
CA ASP A 15 13.97 -13.46 -1.32
C ASP A 15 12.91 -13.40 -0.21
N THR A 16 12.73 -12.25 0.45
CA THR A 16 11.65 -12.06 1.43
C THR A 16 10.30 -12.43 0.82
N ILE A 17 9.64 -13.41 1.44
CA ILE A 17 8.36 -13.94 1.00
C ILE A 17 7.27 -12.91 1.29
N ILE A 18 6.45 -12.64 0.27
CA ILE A 18 5.33 -11.73 0.34
C ILE A 18 4.05 -12.40 -0.17
N TRP A 19 2.94 -12.01 0.42
CA TRP A 19 1.62 -12.54 0.13
C TRP A 19 0.65 -11.42 -0.24
N LYS A 20 -0.14 -11.63 -1.30
CA LYS A 20 -1.31 -10.79 -1.60
C LYS A 20 -2.54 -11.67 -1.57
N TYR A 21 -3.47 -11.35 -0.67
CA TYR A 21 -4.75 -12.03 -0.55
C TYR A 21 -5.80 -11.25 -1.34
N LEU A 22 -6.62 -11.95 -2.12
CA LEU A 22 -7.64 -11.35 -2.96
C LEU A 22 -8.73 -12.39 -3.32
N ASP A 23 -9.84 -11.93 -3.86
CA ASP A 23 -10.88 -12.80 -4.42
C ASP A 23 -10.59 -13.18 -5.88
N LEU A 24 -11.35 -14.15 -6.39
CA LEU A 24 -11.25 -14.62 -7.78
C LEU A 24 -11.44 -13.50 -8.80
N SER A 25 -12.36 -12.56 -8.58
CA SER A 25 -12.62 -11.48 -9.53
C SER A 25 -11.40 -10.57 -9.72
N LYS A 26 -10.76 -10.15 -8.63
CA LYS A 26 -9.52 -9.37 -8.65
C LYS A 26 -8.35 -10.13 -9.28
N PHE A 27 -8.33 -11.46 -9.14
CA PHE A 27 -7.28 -12.30 -9.72
C PHE A 27 -7.43 -12.39 -11.24
N VAL A 28 -8.66 -12.58 -11.71
CA VAL A 28 -8.98 -12.55 -13.14
C VAL A 28 -8.64 -11.19 -13.74
N ASP A 29 -8.99 -10.08 -13.07
CA ASP A 29 -8.60 -8.73 -13.51
C ASP A 29 -7.07 -8.59 -13.64
N LEU A 30 -6.31 -9.07 -12.65
CA LEU A 30 -4.84 -9.05 -12.70
C LEU A 30 -4.30 -9.80 -13.92
N LEU A 31 -4.85 -10.98 -14.24
CA LEU A 31 -4.42 -11.78 -15.38
C LEU A 31 -4.76 -11.14 -16.72
N LEU A 32 -5.98 -10.58 -16.84
CA LEU A 32 -6.46 -9.96 -18.07
C LEU A 32 -5.70 -8.68 -18.40
N TYR A 33 -5.52 -7.80 -17.41
CA TYR A 33 -4.89 -6.50 -17.63
C TYR A 33 -3.38 -6.51 -17.45
N GLN A 34 -2.82 -7.54 -16.79
CA GLN A 34 -1.40 -7.64 -16.43
C GLN A 34 -0.91 -6.39 -15.67
N LYS A 35 -1.78 -5.85 -14.82
CA LYS A 35 -1.54 -4.63 -14.04
C LYS A 35 -1.90 -4.89 -12.58
N LEU A 36 -1.05 -4.41 -11.66
CA LEU A 36 -1.41 -4.40 -10.25
C LEU A 36 -2.46 -3.32 -9.98
N PHE A 37 -3.49 -3.70 -9.23
CA PHE A 37 -4.45 -2.73 -8.73
C PHE A 37 -3.80 -1.85 -7.66
N MET A 38 -3.94 -0.53 -7.82
CA MET A 38 -3.47 0.47 -6.87
C MET A 38 -4.66 1.18 -6.25
N SER A 39 -4.84 1.05 -4.93
CA SER A 39 -5.91 1.71 -4.18
C SER A 39 -5.45 3.09 -3.73
N ARG A 40 -6.32 4.10 -3.83
CA ARG A 40 -6.03 5.43 -3.28
C ARG A 40 -5.95 5.35 -1.75
N SER A 41 -4.97 6.02 -1.15
CA SER A 41 -4.78 5.95 0.30
C SER A 41 -5.96 6.55 1.08
N ASP A 42 -6.70 7.51 0.51
CA ASP A 42 -7.92 8.04 1.14
C ASP A 42 -9.12 7.08 1.14
N LYS A 43 -8.99 5.91 0.48
CA LYS A 43 -10.04 4.87 0.44
C LYS A 43 -9.74 3.67 1.34
N PHE A 44 -8.72 3.77 2.18
CA PHE A 44 -8.38 2.70 3.11
C PHE A 44 -9.41 2.65 4.25
N GLU A 45 -9.55 1.47 4.88
CA GLU A 45 -10.48 1.30 6.00
C GLU A 45 -10.06 2.14 7.21
N ASP A 46 -8.75 2.21 7.49
CA ASP A 46 -8.22 3.13 8.49
C ASP A 46 -8.22 4.56 7.96
N GLN A 47 -9.14 5.36 8.48
CA GLN A 47 -9.31 6.77 8.13
C GLN A 47 -8.11 7.64 8.50
N TYR A 48 -7.26 7.17 9.42
CA TYR A 48 -6.06 7.87 9.84
C TYR A 48 -4.81 7.41 9.07
N GLU A 49 -4.91 6.39 8.21
CA GLU A 49 -3.76 5.92 7.45
C GLU A 49 -3.29 7.01 6.47
N GLY A 50 -1.98 7.32 6.57
CA GLY A 50 -1.34 8.39 5.80
C GLY A 50 -1.79 9.82 6.16
N THR A 51 -2.39 10.04 7.34
CA THR A 51 -2.78 11.36 7.85
C THR A 51 -2.52 11.49 9.36
N PHE A 52 -2.68 12.70 9.91
CA PHE A 52 -2.60 12.93 11.34
C PHE A 52 -3.79 12.32 12.09
N SER A 53 -3.55 11.88 13.32
CA SER A 53 -4.61 11.60 14.29
C SER A 53 -5.38 12.88 14.62
N GLU A 54 -6.61 12.74 15.11
CA GLU A 54 -7.46 13.89 15.46
C GLU A 54 -6.80 14.87 16.45
N PRO A 55 -6.13 14.41 17.54
CA PRO A 55 -5.45 15.32 18.47
C PRO A 55 -4.32 16.10 17.81
N THR A 56 -3.48 15.43 17.02
CA THR A 56 -2.38 16.06 16.30
C THR A 56 -2.90 17.02 15.23
N TYR A 57 -4.00 16.67 14.56
CA TYR A 57 -4.65 17.55 13.60
C TYR A 57 -5.13 18.85 14.25
N GLU A 58 -5.77 18.78 15.41
CA GLU A 58 -6.25 19.97 16.12
C GLU A 58 -5.09 20.82 16.68
N GLU A 59 -4.00 20.21 17.12
CA GLU A 59 -2.76 20.94 17.48
C GLU A 59 -2.16 21.68 16.28
N ILE A 60 -2.01 20.98 15.15
CA ILE A 60 -1.49 21.57 13.90
C ILE A 60 -2.41 22.69 13.42
N LYS A 61 -3.73 22.52 13.52
CA LYS A 61 -4.71 23.56 13.15
C LYS A 61 -4.57 24.82 13.99
N LYS A 62 -4.28 24.69 15.29
CA LYS A 62 -3.99 25.83 16.19
C LYS A 62 -2.67 26.51 15.85
N LEU A 63 -1.68 25.77 15.36
CA LEU A 63 -0.37 26.30 14.96
C LEU A 63 -0.39 26.89 13.53
N ALA A 64 -1.25 26.38 12.66
CA ALA A 64 -1.36 26.75 11.25
C ALA A 64 -2.43 27.82 10.98
N VAL A 65 -2.77 28.64 11.99
CA VAL A 65 -3.78 29.73 11.88
C VAL A 65 -3.47 30.66 10.72
N ASP A 66 -2.19 30.92 10.46
CA ASP A 66 -1.72 31.79 9.37
C ASP A 66 -1.54 31.06 8.02
N ASN A 67 -1.79 29.75 7.96
CA ASN A 67 -1.64 28.95 6.74
C ASN A 67 -2.76 27.90 6.57
N PRO A 68 -4.01 28.35 6.31
CA PRO A 68 -5.16 27.46 6.14
C PRO A 68 -5.00 26.47 4.98
N ASN A 69 -4.20 26.83 3.96
CA ASN A 69 -3.92 25.96 2.81
C ASN A 69 -3.08 24.72 3.18
N PHE A 70 -2.34 24.77 4.30
CA PHE A 70 -1.52 23.64 4.77
C PHE A 70 -2.37 22.42 5.11
N LEU A 71 -3.48 22.62 5.85
CA LEU A 71 -4.39 21.54 6.22
C LEU A 71 -5.07 20.92 4.98
N ASP A 72 -5.46 21.76 4.03
CA ASP A 72 -6.15 21.33 2.82
C ASP A 72 -5.20 20.58 1.88
N PHE A 73 -3.94 21.02 1.80
CA PHE A 73 -2.88 20.29 1.11
C PHE A 73 -2.67 18.89 1.70
N TYR A 74 -2.66 18.75 3.03
CA TYR A 74 -2.51 17.44 3.68
C TYR A 74 -3.69 16.51 3.41
N LYS A 75 -4.93 17.02 3.46
CA LYS A 75 -6.12 16.24 3.13
C LYS A 75 -6.16 15.81 1.66
N THR A 76 -5.78 16.70 0.75
CA THR A 76 -5.81 16.43 -0.69
C THR A 76 -4.68 15.50 -1.12
N ARG A 77 -3.53 15.51 -0.42
CA ARG A 77 -2.39 14.63 -0.72
C ARG A 77 -2.76 13.14 -0.75
N ARG A 78 -3.62 12.67 0.16
CA ARG A 78 -4.07 11.26 0.19
C ARG A 78 -4.83 10.82 -1.06
N LYS A 79 -5.43 11.76 -1.81
CA LYS A 79 -6.11 11.45 -3.08
C LYS A 79 -5.14 11.22 -4.23
N ASN A 80 -3.89 11.68 -4.08
CA ASN A 80 -2.84 11.62 -5.10
C ASN A 80 -1.81 10.52 -4.81
N VAL A 81 -2.00 9.74 -3.74
CA VAL A 81 -1.16 8.61 -3.40
C VAL A 81 -1.96 7.33 -3.61
N VAL A 82 -1.38 6.40 -4.37
CA VAL A 82 -1.98 5.09 -4.63
C VAL A 82 -1.03 4.00 -4.18
N ILE A 83 -1.58 2.94 -3.60
CA ILE A 83 -0.85 1.92 -2.84
C ILE A 83 -1.39 0.54 -3.22
N SER A 84 -0.48 -0.43 -3.38
CA SER A 84 -0.81 -1.85 -3.39
C SER A 84 -0.16 -2.53 -2.20
N SER A 85 -0.95 -2.90 -1.20
CA SER A 85 -0.46 -3.60 -0.01
C SER A 85 -0.15 -5.08 -0.27
N TRP A 86 0.90 -5.56 0.38
CA TRP A 86 1.39 -6.94 0.43
C TRP A 86 1.80 -7.27 1.86
N HIS A 87 1.73 -8.54 2.24
CA HIS A 87 2.04 -9.02 3.59
C HIS A 87 3.34 -9.81 3.59
N ILE A 88 4.30 -9.38 4.40
CA ILE A 88 5.54 -10.12 4.63
C ILE A 88 5.26 -11.24 5.63
N ASN A 89 5.38 -12.49 5.21
CA ASN A 89 5.23 -13.65 6.09
C ASN A 89 5.85 -14.90 5.47
N GLU A 90 6.42 -15.79 6.29
CA GLU A 90 6.97 -17.06 5.79
C GLU A 90 5.86 -17.98 5.26
N TYR A 91 4.71 -17.96 5.93
CA TYR A 91 3.56 -18.81 5.63
C TYR A 91 2.30 -17.98 5.39
N GLU A 92 1.27 -18.64 4.87
CA GLU A 92 -0.06 -18.04 4.78
C GLU A 92 -0.64 -17.72 6.17
N SER A 93 -1.61 -16.81 6.25
CA SER A 93 -2.23 -16.39 7.50
C SER A 93 -3.74 -16.47 7.42
N PHE A 94 -4.32 -17.30 8.29
CA PHE A 94 -5.77 -17.46 8.44
C PHE A 94 -6.50 -16.13 8.66
N ALA A 95 -5.94 -15.22 9.46
CA ALA A 95 -6.54 -13.90 9.69
C ALA A 95 -6.62 -13.09 8.39
N MET A 96 -5.60 -13.16 7.55
CA MET A 96 -5.55 -12.43 6.29
C MET A 96 -6.58 -12.95 5.29
N TRP A 97 -6.81 -14.26 5.26
CA TRP A 97 -7.91 -14.84 4.51
C TRP A 97 -9.26 -14.25 4.92
N GLN A 98 -9.53 -14.19 6.22
CA GLN A 98 -10.81 -13.66 6.72
C GLN A 98 -11.01 -12.17 6.38
N ILE A 99 -9.94 -11.37 6.40
CA ILE A 99 -10.01 -9.93 6.13
C ILE A 99 -10.18 -9.65 4.62
N PHE A 100 -9.37 -10.30 3.77
CA PHE A 100 -9.26 -9.90 2.36
C PHE A 100 -10.08 -10.75 1.39
N THR A 101 -10.62 -11.88 1.85
CA THR A 101 -11.39 -12.79 1.00
C THR A 101 -12.80 -12.94 1.52
N GLN A 102 -13.77 -12.83 0.62
CA GLN A 102 -15.18 -13.05 0.95
C GLN A 102 -15.55 -14.50 0.69
N LYS A 103 -16.40 -15.03 1.59
CA LYS A 103 -17.03 -16.37 1.61
C LYS A 103 -16.72 -17.26 0.39
N ASN A 104 -15.78 -18.18 0.58
CA ASN A 104 -15.45 -19.38 -0.22
C ASN A 104 -14.63 -19.21 -1.53
N GLU A 105 -14.27 -18.00 -1.97
CA GLU A 105 -13.54 -17.80 -3.23
C GLU A 105 -12.24 -17.01 -3.07
N GLY A 106 -11.60 -17.18 -1.91
CA GLY A 106 -10.30 -16.57 -1.64
C GLY A 106 -9.18 -17.21 -2.45
N LEU A 107 -8.28 -16.38 -2.96
CA LEU A 107 -6.98 -16.77 -3.47
C LEU A 107 -5.87 -15.95 -2.79
N ALA A 108 -4.65 -16.49 -2.84
CA ALA A 108 -3.46 -15.76 -2.42
C ALA A 108 -2.35 -15.94 -3.46
N ILE A 109 -1.64 -14.85 -3.73
CA ILE A 109 -0.42 -14.85 -4.54
C ILE A 109 0.76 -14.85 -3.57
N GLN A 110 1.55 -15.90 -3.61
CA GLN A 110 2.88 -15.92 -2.99
C GLN A 110 3.92 -15.45 -4.01
N SER A 111 4.80 -14.54 -3.59
CA SER A 111 5.92 -14.06 -4.40
C SER A 111 7.11 -13.75 -3.48
N THR A 112 8.18 -13.23 -4.06
CA THR A 112 9.29 -12.59 -3.33
C THR A 112 9.37 -11.11 -3.68
N LEU A 113 10.01 -10.32 -2.81
CA LEU A 113 10.27 -8.89 -3.05
C LEU A 113 10.96 -8.66 -4.41
N GLY A 114 12.01 -9.42 -4.72
CA GLY A 114 12.76 -9.29 -5.97
C GLY A 114 11.93 -9.62 -7.21
N ARG A 115 11.02 -10.62 -7.11
CA ARG A 115 10.09 -10.94 -8.21
C ARG A 115 9.08 -9.81 -8.43
N LEU A 116 8.59 -9.18 -7.36
CA LEU A 116 7.68 -8.04 -7.46
C LEU A 116 8.38 -6.83 -8.09
N GLN A 117 9.58 -6.49 -7.63
CA GLN A 117 10.40 -5.41 -8.21
C GLN A 117 10.61 -5.62 -9.71
N LYS A 118 11.04 -6.83 -10.11
CA LYS A 118 11.24 -7.18 -11.52
C LYS A 118 9.96 -7.10 -12.36
N ALA A 119 8.82 -7.51 -11.80
CA ALA A 119 7.54 -7.42 -12.50
C ALA A 119 7.14 -5.96 -12.79
N LEU A 120 7.53 -5.04 -11.91
CA LEU A 120 7.22 -3.62 -11.98
C LEU A 120 8.18 -2.79 -12.86
N GLU A 121 9.35 -3.33 -13.23
CA GLU A 121 10.33 -2.68 -14.12
C GLU A 121 9.78 -2.33 -15.51
N LYS A 122 8.72 -3.02 -15.95
CA LYS A 122 8.08 -2.78 -17.26
C LYS A 122 7.44 -1.39 -17.34
N ASP A 123 6.96 -0.86 -16.22
CA ASP A 123 6.36 0.46 -16.17
C ASP A 123 7.46 1.53 -16.01
N ARG A 124 7.51 2.46 -16.97
CA ARG A 124 8.46 3.58 -17.01
C ARG A 124 7.77 4.94 -16.91
N GLU A 125 6.45 4.96 -16.83
CA GLU A 125 5.66 6.19 -16.80
C GLU A 125 5.65 6.78 -15.39
N PHE A 126 5.48 5.91 -14.38
CA PHE A 126 5.40 6.34 -12.98
C PHE A 126 6.61 5.87 -12.19
N GLU A 127 7.16 6.74 -11.36
CA GLU A 127 8.10 6.36 -10.32
C GLU A 127 7.37 5.50 -9.26
N GLN A 128 8.00 4.41 -8.85
CA GLN A 128 7.40 3.43 -7.94
C GLN A 128 8.31 3.22 -6.75
N LEU A 129 7.74 3.28 -5.56
CA LEU A 129 8.44 3.08 -4.30
C LEU A 129 7.88 1.84 -3.61
N ILE A 130 8.77 1.05 -3.00
CA ILE A 130 8.40 -0.12 -2.20
C ILE A 130 9.06 0.07 -0.84
N GLY A 131 8.33 -0.21 0.23
CA GLY A 131 8.83 -0.15 1.58
C GLY A 131 8.14 -1.15 2.50
N GLU A 132 8.85 -1.57 3.54
CA GLU A 132 8.23 -2.28 4.65
C GLU A 132 7.51 -1.30 5.58
N VAL A 133 6.36 -1.72 6.10
CA VAL A 133 5.58 -0.95 7.06
C VAL A 133 5.70 -1.64 8.42
N ASN A 134 6.12 -0.87 9.42
CA ASN A 134 6.14 -1.31 10.82
C ASN A 134 4.88 -0.76 11.49
N TYR A 135 3.91 -1.63 11.75
CA TYR A 135 2.76 -1.30 12.58
C TYR A 135 3.19 -1.30 14.05
N ILE A 136 2.92 -0.22 14.77
CA ILE A 136 3.22 -0.02 16.20
C ILE A 136 1.96 -0.30 17.01
#